data_AF-A0A8X6FUQ2-F1
#
_entry.id   AF-A0A8X6FUQ2-F1
#
_cell.length_a   1.000
_cell.length_b   1.000
_cell.length_c   1.000
_cell.angle_alpha   90.00
_cell.angle_beta   90.00
_cell.angle_gamma   90.00
#
_symmetry.space_group_name_H-M   'P 1'
#
loop_
_entity.id
_entity.type
_entity.pdbx_description
1 polymer ?
#
loop_
_entity_poly.entity_id
_entity_poly.type
_entity_poly.pdbx_seq_one_letter_code
_entity_poly.pdbx_strand_id
1 'polypeptide(L)'
;MLWTDSNIVLAWIQRSPEQLKTFIGNRIKIIQRLNKNCQWNHVSSNDNPADLISRGLNASDISSKQLWWYGPDFLKEELNVNPSDFEMITSDSDYLKELKPLAEMCF
;
A
#
# COMPACT_ATOMS: atom_id res chain seq x y z
N MET A 1 -8.07 -4.22 -9.74
CA MET A 1 -7.78 -3.38 -8.56
C MET A 1 -6.84 -4.13 -7.65
N LEU A 2 -5.97 -3.42 -6.93
CA LEU A 2 -5.00 -3.95 -5.97
C LEU A 2 -5.14 -3.17 -4.66
N TRP A 3 -4.82 -3.82 -3.53
CA TRP A 3 -5.04 -3.27 -2.19
C TRP A 3 -3.80 -3.42 -1.33
N THR A 4 -3.56 -2.45 -0.46
CA THR A 4 -2.56 -2.52 0.61
C THR A 4 -3.06 -1.74 1.81
N ASP A 5 -2.68 -2.16 3.00
CA ASP A 5 -2.91 -1.42 4.25
C ASP A 5 -1.79 -0.43 4.57
N SER A 6 -0.75 -0.39 3.73
CA SER A 6 0.35 0.52 3.88
C SER A 6 0.08 1.83 3.16
N ASN A 7 -0.45 2.79 3.90
CA ASN A 7 -0.67 4.16 3.48
C ASN A 7 0.60 4.84 2.91
N ILE A 8 1.76 4.58 3.52
CA ILE A 8 3.03 5.11 3.00
C ILE A 8 3.41 4.49 1.64
N VAL A 9 3.16 3.19 1.44
CA VAL A 9 3.40 2.52 0.14
C VAL A 9 2.46 3.06 -0.93
N LEU A 10 1.19 3.31 -0.60
CA LEU A 10 0.26 3.96 -1.53
C LEU A 10 0.78 5.33 -1.98
N ALA A 11 1.24 6.16 -1.03
CA ALA A 11 1.85 7.45 -1.33
C ALA A 11 3.10 7.33 -2.22
N TRP A 12 3.92 6.30 -2.04
CA TRP A 12 5.07 6.04 -2.92
C TRP A 12 4.65 5.57 -4.33
N ILE A 13 3.62 4.73 -4.45
CA ILE A 13 3.14 4.22 -5.74
C ILE A 13 2.65 5.36 -6.66
N GLN A 14 2.14 6.45 -6.09
CA GLN A 14 1.70 7.63 -6.86
C GLN A 14 2.84 8.61 -7.21
N ARG A 15 4.06 8.40 -6.71
CA ARG A 15 5.23 9.27 -6.98
C ARG A 15 6.07 8.76 -8.14
N SER A 16 6.90 9.66 -8.68
CA SER A 16 8.01 9.26 -9.55
C SER A 16 9.06 8.52 -8.72
N PRO A 17 9.47 7.31 -9.14
CA PRO A 17 10.51 6.53 -8.46
C PRO A 17 11.83 7.27 -8.23
N GLU A 18 12.17 8.20 -9.14
CA GLU A 18 13.40 8.97 -9.12
C GLU A 18 13.49 9.92 -7.92
N GLN A 19 12.33 10.36 -7.40
CA GLN A 19 12.21 11.23 -6.23
C GLN A 19 12.38 10.48 -4.89
N LEU A 20 12.30 9.16 -4.90
CA LEU A 20 12.40 8.31 -3.71
C LEU A 20 13.84 7.81 -3.53
N LYS A 21 14.25 7.55 -2.29
CA LYS A 21 15.55 6.89 -2.02
C LYS A 21 15.69 5.61 -2.86
N THR A 22 16.92 5.33 -3.30
CA THR A 22 17.23 4.28 -4.28
C THR A 22 16.57 2.93 -3.98
N PHE A 23 16.57 2.49 -2.71
CA PHE A 23 15.95 1.23 -2.29
C PHE A 23 14.42 1.20 -2.55
N ILE A 24 13.73 2.29 -2.24
CA ILE A 24 12.27 2.43 -2.42
C ILE A 24 11.97 2.66 -3.90
N GLY A 25 12.66 3.63 -4.52
CA GLY A 25 12.48 3.96 -5.94
C GLY A 25 12.61 2.74 -6.86
N ASN A 26 13.62 1.90 -6.65
CA ASN A 26 13.78 0.67 -7.44
C ASN A 26 12.59 -0.29 -7.32
N ARG A 27 11.97 -0.40 -6.14
CA ARG A 27 10.79 -1.26 -5.93
C ARG A 27 9.54 -0.65 -6.55
N ILE A 28 9.32 0.65 -6.35
CA ILE A 28 8.18 1.36 -6.93
C ILE A 28 8.23 1.31 -8.46
N LYS A 29 9.42 1.44 -9.06
CA LYS A 29 9.62 1.29 -10.50
C LYS A 29 9.17 -0.09 -11.00
N ILE A 30 9.47 -1.15 -10.26
CA ILE A 30 9.03 -2.51 -10.60
C ILE A 30 7.50 -2.64 -10.44
N ILE A 31 6.95 -2.15 -9.32
CA ILE A 31 5.50 -2.20 -9.04
C ILE A 31 4.70 -1.46 -10.11
N GLN A 32 5.09 -0.23 -10.45
CA GLN A 32 4.43 0.57 -11.49
C GLN A 32 4.55 -0.09 -12.87
N ARG A 33 5.70 -0.69 -13.20
CA ARG A 33 5.89 -1.41 -14.47
C ARG A 33 4.97 -2.63 -14.59
N LEU A 34 4.86 -3.43 -13.53
CA LEU A 34 4.06 -4.66 -13.55
C LEU A 34 2.55 -4.38 -13.47
N ASN A 35 2.15 -3.27 -12.88
CA ASN A 35 0.75 -2.98 -12.54
C ASN A 35 0.23 -1.69 -13.19
N LYS A 36 0.72 -1.34 -14.39
CA LYS A 36 0.45 -0.05 -15.06
C LYS A 36 -1.04 0.27 -15.23
N ASN A 37 -1.88 -0.75 -15.37
CA ASN A 37 -3.33 -0.62 -15.59
C ASN A 37 -4.16 -0.96 -14.34
N CYS A 38 -3.53 -1.07 -13.18
CA CYS A 38 -4.21 -1.39 -11.93
C CYS A 38 -4.39 -0.13 -11.07
N GLN A 39 -5.60 0.06 -10.56
CA GLN A 39 -5.84 1.00 -9.46
C GLN A 39 -5.41 0.37 -8.13
N TRP A 40 -4.75 1.17 -7.30
CA TRP A 40 -4.32 0.82 -5.96
C TRP A 40 -5.17 1.55 -4.92
N ASN A 41 -5.72 0.81 -3.97
CA ASN A 41 -6.59 1.33 -2.92
C ASN A 41 -6.08 0.94 -1.53
N HIS A 42 -6.54 1.67 -0.51
CA HIS A 42 -6.27 1.35 0.89
C HIS A 42 -7.28 0.33 1.44
N VAL A 43 -6.79 -0.65 2.19
CA VAL A 43 -7.59 -1.54 3.04
C VAL A 43 -7.12 -1.37 4.48
N SER A 44 -8.01 -1.36 5.47
CA SER A 44 -7.57 -1.28 6.87
C SER A 44 -6.73 -2.51 7.25
N SER A 45 -5.76 -2.40 8.15
CA SER A 45 -4.98 -3.56 8.60
C SER A 45 -5.84 -4.67 9.21
N ASN A 46 -6.97 -4.33 9.83
CA ASN A 46 -7.91 -5.31 10.38
C ASN A 46 -8.66 -6.09 9.29
N ASP A 47 -8.79 -5.49 8.11
CA ASP A 47 -9.48 -6.05 6.94
C ASP A 47 -8.50 -6.63 5.91
N ASN A 48 -7.19 -6.57 6.17
CA ASN A 48 -6.17 -7.10 5.29
C ASN A 48 -5.91 -8.59 5.62
N PRO A 49 -6.33 -9.56 4.77
CA PRO A 49 -6.11 -10.97 5.04
C PRO A 49 -4.62 -11.34 5.11
N ALA A 50 -3.74 -10.63 4.40
CA ALA A 50 -2.30 -10.87 4.45
C ALA A 50 -1.71 -10.64 5.85
N ASP A 51 -2.34 -9.76 6.63
CA ASP A 51 -1.91 -9.41 7.98
C ASP A 51 -2.07 -10.56 8.98
N LEU A 52 -3.03 -11.47 8.73
CA LEU A 52 -3.21 -12.66 9.55
C LEU A 52 -1.95 -13.53 9.53
N ILE A 53 -1.37 -13.76 8.35
CA ILE A 53 -0.19 -14.61 8.22
C ILE A 53 1.08 -13.85 8.59
N SER A 54 1.21 -12.57 8.22
CA SER A 54 2.40 -11.77 8.54
C SER A 54 2.60 -11.60 10.05
N ARG A 55 1.52 -11.60 10.83
CA ARG A 55 1.53 -11.53 12.32
C ARG A 55 1.72 -12.88 13.01
N GLY A 56 1.90 -13.97 12.25
CA GLY A 56 2.24 -15.27 12.80
C GLY A 56 1.05 -16.12 13.26
N LEU A 57 -0.12 -16.00 12.60
CA LEU A 57 -1.21 -16.94 12.80
C LEU A 57 -0.74 -18.38 12.50
N ASN A 58 -1.04 -19.32 13.41
CA ASN A 58 -0.72 -20.73 13.18
C ASN A 58 -1.49 -21.28 11.98
N ALA A 59 -0.86 -22.15 11.21
CA ALA A 59 -1.48 -22.75 10.02
C ALA A 59 -2.77 -23.52 10.34
N SER A 60 -2.88 -24.13 11.52
CA SER A 60 -4.09 -24.80 12.01
C SER A 60 -5.29 -23.86 12.09
N ASP A 61 -5.02 -22.61 12.47
CA ASP A 61 -6.06 -21.64 12.83
C ASP A 61 -6.61 -20.93 11.59
N ILE A 62 -5.87 -20.93 10.47
CA ILE A 62 -6.28 -20.36 9.17
C ILE A 62 -7.62 -20.94 8.71
N SER A 63 -7.86 -22.24 8.94
CA SER A 63 -9.10 -22.91 8.55
C SER A 63 -10.36 -22.23 9.13
N SER A 64 -10.23 -21.58 10.29
CA SER A 64 -11.32 -20.87 10.97
C SER A 64 -11.45 -19.38 10.57
N LYS A 65 -10.49 -18.81 9.85
CA LYS A 65 -10.45 -17.36 9.58
C LYS A 65 -11.26 -17.01 8.33
N GLN A 66 -12.47 -16.51 8.56
CA GLN A 66 -13.36 -16.05 7.49
C GLN A 66 -12.70 -14.99 6.60
N LEU A 67 -12.00 -14.02 7.20
CA LEU A 67 -11.30 -12.96 6.46
C LEU A 67 -10.31 -13.51 5.42
N TRP A 68 -9.59 -14.59 5.73
CA TRP A 68 -8.64 -15.21 4.80
C TRP A 68 -9.34 -15.84 3.59
N TRP A 69 -10.44 -16.55 3.82
CA TRP A 69 -11.12 -17.33 2.79
C TRP A 69 -12.13 -16.54 1.97
N TYR A 70 -12.79 -15.55 2.59
CA TYR A 70 -13.90 -14.81 1.99
C TYR A 70 -13.57 -13.34 1.75
N GLY A 71 -12.42 -12.86 2.21
CA GLY A 71 -12.05 -11.46 2.15
C GLY A 71 -12.88 -10.58 3.10
N PRO A 72 -12.59 -9.27 3.13
CA PRO A 72 -13.29 -8.31 3.95
C PRO A 72 -14.69 -8.00 3.42
N ASP A 73 -15.60 -7.67 4.32
CA ASP A 73 -17.03 -7.51 3.98
C ASP A 73 -17.29 -6.32 3.07
N PHE A 74 -16.55 -5.22 3.20
CA PHE A 74 -16.74 -4.02 2.37
C PHE A 74 -16.47 -4.28 0.87
N LEU A 75 -15.72 -5.33 0.51
CA LEU A 75 -15.51 -5.70 -0.90
C LEU A 75 -16.73 -6.42 -1.51
N LYS A 76 -17.66 -6.88 -0.67
CA LYS A 76 -18.93 -7.50 -1.07
C LYS A 76 -20.02 -6.46 -1.30
N GLU A 77 -19.77 -5.22 -0.88
CA GLU A 77 -20.66 -4.06 -1.01
C GLU A 77 -20.15 -3.12 -2.12
N GLU A 78 -20.99 -2.19 -2.60
CA GLU A 78 -20.54 -1.17 -3.56
C GLU A 78 -19.49 -0.25 -2.92
N LEU A 79 -18.32 -0.13 -3.55
CA LEU A 79 -17.17 0.60 -3.00
C LEU A 79 -17.40 2.12 -3.01
N ASN A 80 -17.42 2.73 -1.82
CA ASN A 80 -17.26 4.18 -1.64
C ASN A 80 -15.83 4.49 -1.17
N VAL A 81 -14.92 4.79 -2.11
CA VAL A 81 -13.54 5.19 -1.79
C VAL A 81 -13.50 6.68 -1.47
N ASN A 82 -13.05 7.06 -0.26
CA ASN A 82 -12.88 8.46 0.14
C ASN A 82 -11.48 8.99 -0.22
N PRO A 83 -11.35 10.11 -0.94
CA PRO A 83 -10.04 10.69 -1.33
C PRO A 83 -9.22 11.28 -0.17
N SER A 84 -9.84 11.60 0.97
CA SER A 84 -9.25 12.36 2.07
C SER A 84 -8.08 11.68 2.79
N ASP A 85 -7.99 10.35 2.73
CA ASP A 85 -6.95 9.59 3.44
C ASP A 85 -5.54 9.84 2.87
N PHE A 86 -5.46 10.35 1.63
CA PHE A 86 -4.20 10.53 0.92
C PHE A 86 -3.43 11.80 1.31
N GLU A 87 -4.13 12.90 1.61
CA GLU A 87 -3.49 14.19 1.88
C GLU A 87 -2.68 14.16 3.19
N MET A 88 -3.19 13.47 4.21
CA MET A 88 -2.58 13.40 5.54
C MET A 88 -1.17 12.79 5.50
N ILE A 89 -0.95 11.74 4.70
CA ILE A 89 0.32 11.00 4.63
C ILE A 89 1.43 11.82 3.97
N THR A 90 1.10 12.64 2.99
CA THR A 90 2.12 13.42 2.26
C THR A 90 2.77 14.52 3.11
N SER A 91 2.15 14.89 4.22
CA SER A 91 2.70 15.81 5.22
C SER A 91 3.49 15.12 6.35
N ASP A 92 3.48 13.78 6.39
CA ASP A 92 4.10 13.02 7.47
C ASP A 92 5.64 13.11 7.42
N SER A 93 6.25 13.33 8.58
CA SER A 93 7.70 13.54 8.67
C SER A 93 8.53 12.32 8.28
N ASP A 94 8.02 11.11 8.52
CA ASP A 94 8.71 9.87 8.16
C ASP A 94 8.58 9.59 6.66
N TYR A 95 7.43 9.92 6.05
CA TYR A 95 7.31 9.93 4.59
C TYR A 95 8.31 10.88 3.94
N LEU A 96 8.41 12.13 4.43
CA LEU A 96 9.29 13.14 3.86
C LEU A 96 10.77 12.74 3.93
N LYS A 97 11.18 12.00 4.96
CA LYS A 97 12.55 11.46 5.08
C LYS A 97 12.90 10.46 3.99
N GLU A 98 11.92 9.88 3.29
CA GLU A 98 12.16 8.90 2.22
C GLU A 98 12.29 9.52 0.82
N LEU A 99 12.15 10.85 0.74
CA LEU A 99 12.45 11.61 -0.47
C LEU A 99 13.96 11.83 -0.59
N LYS A 100 14.45 11.83 -1.83
CA LYS A 100 15.82 12.30 -2.10
C LYS A 100 15.92 13.81 -1.86
N PRO A 101 17.08 14.31 -1.41
CA PRO A 101 17.37 15.73 -1.45
C PRO A 101 17.21 16.27 -2.87
N LEU A 102 16.76 17.52 -3.00
CA LEU A 102 16.60 18.19 -4.31
C LEU A 102 17.90 18.17 -5.15
N ALA A 103 19.06 18.19 -4.49
CA ALA A 103 20.37 18.12 -5.14
C ALA A 103 20.67 16.78 -5.82
N GLU A 104 19.94 15.71 -5.47
CA GLU A 104 20.12 14.36 -6.02
C GLU A 104 19.02 13.98 -7.03
N MET A 105 18.08 14.88 -7.29
CA MET A 105 17.05 14.69 -8.31
C MET A 105 17.59 15.12 -9.67
N CYS A 106 17.74 14.17 -10.59
CA CYS A 106 17.99 14.49 -12.00
C CYS A 106 16.70 15.00 -12.63
N PHE A 107 16.72 16.25 -13.10
CA PHE A 107 15.64 16.88 -13.89
C PHE A 107 15.75 16.50 -15.38
#